data_AF-A0AAN9V1R3-F1
#
_entry.id   AF-A0AAN9V1R3-F1
#
_cell.length_a   1.000
_cell.length_b   1.000
_cell.length_c   1.000
_cell.angle_alpha   90.00
_cell.angle_beta   90.00
_cell.angle_gamma   90.00
#
_symmetry.space_group_name_H-M   'P 1'
#
loop_
_entity.id
_entity.type
_entity.pdbx_description
1 polymer ?
#
loop_
_entity_poly.entity_id
_entity_poly.type
_entity_poly.pdbx_seq_one_letter_code
_entity_poly.pdbx_strand_id
1 'polypeptide(L)'
;MIGIPQKCTVRCLRRRRLVPGPSSKGVRPHFFFRNLSSNSTPPVLPPSTEVVETDTALPLLPLLPPPPPEPSPEEVKAALAAAKLEAAQIAIGYRFKQPALLWEALQAAGSSVTLPEGNKQLAVVGDKLLGFHLALIGRERGEDTKEMTYRISTQAGNQHLHDVCDAAGLTPCIHHSASEKSKFMIGPKTKTATVEAVIAAVHFDSGMEAALAVIRHLKI
;
A
#
# COMPACT_ATOMS: atom_id res chain seq x y z
N MET A 1 33.46 -28.02 -32.72
CA MET A 1 33.97 -28.78 -31.57
C MET A 1 34.61 -27.81 -30.58
N ILE A 2 34.54 -28.13 -29.28
CA ILE A 2 34.97 -27.34 -28.10
C ILE A 2 33.93 -26.28 -27.70
N GLY A 3 33.08 -26.40 -26.67
CA GLY A 3 33.04 -27.29 -25.51
C GLY A 3 33.32 -26.52 -24.22
N ILE A 4 32.39 -25.65 -23.76
CA ILE A 4 32.51 -24.93 -22.49
C ILE A 4 31.56 -25.58 -21.45
N PRO A 5 32.07 -26.06 -20.30
CA PRO A 5 31.23 -26.70 -19.28
C PRO A 5 30.56 -25.69 -18.36
N GLN A 6 29.23 -25.84 -18.25
CA GLN A 6 28.37 -25.23 -17.24
C GLN A 6 28.66 -25.87 -15.86
N LYS A 7 29.04 -25.07 -14.86
CA LYS A 7 29.01 -25.51 -13.46
C LYS A 7 27.82 -24.88 -12.74
N CYS A 8 26.74 -25.65 -12.69
CA CYS A 8 25.65 -25.51 -11.73
C CYS A 8 26.18 -25.82 -10.32
N THR A 9 26.07 -24.86 -9.39
CA THR A 9 26.21 -25.13 -7.95
C THR A 9 24.85 -25.01 -7.28
N VAL A 10 24.24 -26.17 -7.07
CA VAL A 10 23.08 -26.40 -6.22
C VAL A 10 23.48 -26.15 -4.77
N ARG A 11 22.94 -25.11 -4.12
CA ARG A 11 23.11 -24.92 -2.68
C ARG A 11 21.90 -25.46 -1.92
N CYS A 12 22.12 -26.63 -1.31
CA CYS A 12 21.17 -27.36 -0.49
C CYS A 12 20.62 -26.58 0.72
N LEU A 13 19.35 -26.88 0.99
CA LEU A 13 18.56 -26.62 2.18
C LEU A 13 19.29 -26.80 3.52
N ARG A 14 19.08 -25.85 4.44
CA ARG A 14 19.04 -26.14 5.89
C ARG A 14 17.76 -25.56 6.49
N ARG A 15 16.76 -26.42 6.64
CA ARG A 15 15.60 -26.21 7.53
C ARG A 15 16.10 -26.13 8.97
N ARG A 16 15.96 -24.98 9.63
CA ARG A 16 16.09 -24.90 11.09
C ARG A 16 14.81 -25.47 11.70
N ARG A 17 14.98 -26.48 12.57
CA ARG A 17 13.91 -27.04 13.41
C ARG A 17 13.49 -25.98 14.43
N LEU A 18 12.18 -25.74 14.52
CA LEU A 18 11.55 -25.06 15.64
C LEU A 18 11.56 -25.99 16.85
N VAL A 19 12.02 -25.49 17.99
CA VAL A 19 11.94 -26.15 19.29
C VAL A 19 10.67 -25.62 19.99
N PRO A 20 9.73 -26.47 20.43
CA PRO A 20 8.58 -26.00 21.20
C PRO A 20 8.96 -25.78 22.68
N GLY A 21 8.65 -24.59 23.20
CA GLY A 21 8.78 -24.24 24.62
C GLY A 21 7.61 -24.74 25.47
N PRO A 22 7.78 -24.83 26.80
CA PRO A 22 6.89 -25.58 27.67
C PRO A 22 5.62 -24.82 28.08
N SER A 23 4.57 -25.63 28.23
CA SER A 23 3.23 -25.36 28.73
C SER A 23 3.21 -24.71 30.13
N SER A 24 2.59 -23.54 30.26
CA SER A 24 2.25 -22.93 31.54
C SER A 24 0.80 -23.23 31.91
N LYS A 25 0.66 -23.76 33.13
CA LYS A 25 -0.53 -24.30 33.77
C LYS A 25 -1.56 -23.23 34.09
N GLY A 26 -2.80 -23.68 34.28
CA GLY A 26 -3.99 -22.87 34.43
C GLY A 26 -4.10 -22.14 35.77
N VAL A 27 -4.96 -21.13 35.74
CA VAL A 27 -5.58 -20.52 36.92
C VAL A 27 -7.07 -20.35 36.57
N ARG A 28 -7.92 -21.02 37.34
CA ARG A 28 -9.38 -20.87 37.28
C ARG A 28 -9.79 -19.68 38.15
N PRO A 29 -10.69 -18.79 37.72
CA PRO A 29 -11.31 -17.84 38.63
C PRO A 29 -12.52 -18.46 39.32
N HIS A 30 -12.54 -18.34 40.65
CA HIS A 30 -13.68 -18.62 41.52
C HIS A 30 -14.82 -17.65 41.21
N PHE A 31 -15.95 -18.16 40.73
CA PHE A 31 -17.22 -17.42 40.70
C PHE A 31 -17.90 -17.56 42.07
N PHE A 32 -17.93 -16.45 42.81
CA PHE A 32 -18.72 -16.29 44.02
C PHE A 32 -20.21 -16.20 43.63
N PHE A 33 -20.96 -17.27 43.86
CA PHE A 33 -22.42 -17.23 43.90
C PHE A 33 -22.83 -16.64 45.26
N ARG A 34 -23.36 -15.42 45.28
CA ARG A 34 -24.05 -14.87 46.46
C ARG A 34 -25.54 -14.92 46.22
N ASN A 35 -26.19 -15.74 47.03
CA ASN A 35 -27.61 -16.02 47.10
C ASN A 35 -28.25 -15.06 48.12
N LEU A 36 -29.26 -14.29 47.73
CA LEU A 36 -30.14 -13.49 48.61
C LEU A 36 -31.54 -13.56 47.96
N SER A 37 -32.37 -14.54 48.32
CA SER A 37 -33.36 -14.51 49.40
C SER A 37 -34.30 -13.29 49.37
N SER A 38 -35.48 -13.53 48.78
CA SER A 38 -36.82 -13.15 49.26
C SER A 38 -36.95 -11.87 50.10
N ASN A 39 -37.73 -10.90 49.60
CA ASN A 39 -38.93 -10.49 50.33
C ASN A 39 -39.93 -9.77 49.41
N SER A 40 -41.12 -10.35 49.40
CA SER A 40 -42.37 -9.89 48.80
C SER A 40 -42.97 -8.72 49.57
N THR A 41 -43.31 -7.63 48.87
CA THR A 41 -44.35 -6.67 49.29
C THR A 41 -45.11 -6.20 48.04
N PRO A 42 -46.46 -6.20 48.05
CA PRO A 42 -47.24 -5.77 46.90
C PRO A 42 -47.25 -4.23 46.78
N PRO A 43 -47.26 -3.68 45.54
CA PRO A 43 -47.36 -2.24 45.34
C PRO A 43 -48.79 -1.73 45.62
N VAL A 44 -48.89 -0.69 46.43
CA VAL A 44 -50.11 0.11 46.65
C VAL A 44 -50.33 1.01 45.43
N LEU A 45 -51.50 0.88 44.80
CA LEU A 45 -51.95 1.74 43.69
C LEU A 45 -52.27 3.17 44.21
N PRO A 46 -51.68 4.24 43.66
CA PRO A 46 -52.17 5.60 43.87
C PRO A 46 -53.41 5.90 43.00
N PRO A 47 -54.26 6.84 43.43
CA PRO A 47 -55.51 7.17 42.76
C PRO A 47 -55.31 7.88 41.42
N SER A 48 -56.28 7.68 40.53
CA SER A 48 -56.39 8.19 39.17
C SER A 48 -56.11 9.69 39.07
N THR A 49 -54.98 10.05 38.44
CA THR A 49 -54.71 11.41 37.99
C THR A 49 -55.45 11.64 36.67
N GLU A 50 -56.30 12.66 36.64
CA GLU A 50 -56.99 13.13 35.45
C GLU A 50 -55.98 13.49 34.35
N VAL A 51 -56.09 12.81 33.21
CA VAL A 51 -55.37 13.15 31.97
C VAL A 51 -56.05 14.37 31.37
N VAL A 52 -55.43 15.54 31.56
CA VAL A 52 -55.74 16.74 30.79
C VAL A 52 -55.06 16.59 29.43
N GLU A 53 -55.84 16.22 28.41
CA GLU A 53 -55.42 16.32 27.01
C GLU A 53 -55.14 17.80 26.68
N THR A 54 -53.86 18.16 26.65
CA THR A 54 -53.40 19.37 25.97
C THR A 54 -52.90 18.95 24.61
N ASP A 55 -53.76 19.17 23.61
CA ASP A 55 -53.48 19.03 22.18
C ASP A 55 -52.35 20.00 21.79
N THR A 56 -51.11 19.55 22.02
CA THR A 56 -49.92 20.27 21.61
C THR A 56 -49.54 19.71 20.25
N ALA A 57 -50.14 20.29 19.20
CA ALA A 57 -49.76 20.01 17.83
C ALA A 57 -48.24 20.20 17.67
N LEU A 58 -47.52 19.08 17.50
CA LEU A 58 -46.10 19.11 17.15
C LEU A 58 -45.94 19.91 15.86
N PRO A 59 -45.08 20.94 15.82
CA PRO A 59 -44.85 21.68 14.59
C PRO A 59 -44.30 20.71 13.54
N LEU A 60 -44.94 20.68 12.36
CA LEU A 60 -44.45 19.96 11.20
C LEU A 60 -43.03 20.46 10.88
N LEU A 61 -42.03 19.62 11.18
CA LEU A 61 -40.66 19.90 10.73
C LEU A 61 -40.68 20.03 9.20
N PRO A 62 -39.97 21.01 8.62
CA PRO A 62 -39.82 21.10 7.18
C PRO A 62 -39.27 19.78 6.66
N LEU A 63 -39.89 19.22 5.62
CA LEU A 63 -39.37 18.07 4.90
C LEU A 63 -37.93 18.39 4.48
N LEU A 64 -36.95 17.72 5.11
CA LEU A 64 -35.57 17.81 4.70
C LEU A 64 -35.51 17.42 3.21
N PRO A 65 -34.80 18.17 2.35
CA PRO A 65 -34.61 17.74 0.96
C PRO A 65 -34.07 16.31 0.95
N PRO A 66 -34.47 15.48 -0.03
CA PRO A 66 -33.99 14.12 -0.11
C PRO A 66 -32.46 14.13 -0.10
N PRO A 67 -31.81 13.20 0.63
CA PRO A 67 -30.37 13.12 0.64
C PRO A 67 -29.86 13.03 -0.80
N PRO A 68 -28.73 13.68 -1.14
CA PRO A 68 -28.16 13.59 -2.47
C PRO A 68 -28.00 12.10 -2.86
N PRO A 69 -28.15 11.75 -4.14
CA PRO A 69 -28.00 10.36 -4.58
C PRO A 69 -26.64 9.85 -4.11
N GLU A 70 -26.65 8.69 -3.43
CA GLU A 70 -25.40 8.04 -3.03
C GLU A 70 -24.54 7.80 -4.27
N PRO A 71 -23.23 8.12 -4.22
CA PRO A 71 -22.36 7.95 -5.38
C PRO A 71 -22.33 6.48 -5.79
N SER A 72 -22.37 6.24 -7.09
CA SER A 72 -22.29 4.89 -7.63
C SER A 72 -20.93 4.25 -7.29
N PRO A 73 -20.84 2.91 -7.19
CA PRO A 73 -19.59 2.23 -6.89
C PRO A 73 -18.43 2.56 -7.86
N GLU A 74 -18.76 2.89 -9.12
CA GLU A 74 -17.78 3.26 -10.14
C GLU A 74 -17.19 4.65 -9.89
N GLU A 75 -18.01 5.62 -9.47
CA GLU A 75 -17.56 6.97 -9.13
C GLU A 75 -16.63 6.97 -7.92
N VAL A 76 -16.95 6.17 -6.89
CA VAL A 76 -16.08 6.01 -5.71
C VAL A 76 -14.72 5.42 -6.10
N LYS A 77 -14.70 4.42 -7.00
CA LYS A 77 -13.46 3.80 -7.49
C LYS A 77 -12.62 4.79 -8.32
N ALA A 78 -13.27 5.58 -9.17
CA ALA A 78 -12.60 6.61 -9.97
C ALA A 78 -12.00 7.71 -9.07
N ALA A 79 -12.75 8.16 -8.06
CA ALA A 79 -12.26 9.14 -7.08
C ALA A 79 -11.05 8.61 -6.28
N LEU A 80 -11.08 7.33 -5.89
CA LEU A 80 -9.94 6.70 -5.21
C LEU A 80 -8.71 6.61 -6.13
N ALA A 81 -8.90 6.28 -7.40
CA ALA A 81 -7.81 6.25 -8.37
C ALA A 81 -7.19 7.64 -8.56
N ALA A 82 -8.02 8.68 -8.70
CA ALA A 82 -7.57 10.07 -8.79
C ALA A 82 -6.80 10.50 -7.52
N ALA A 83 -7.30 10.18 -6.34
CA ALA A 83 -6.60 10.48 -5.08
C ALA A 83 -5.23 9.79 -4.99
N LYS A 84 -5.12 8.53 -5.42
CA LYS A 84 -3.84 7.80 -5.49
C LYS A 84 -2.86 8.45 -6.47
N LEU A 85 -3.34 8.89 -7.63
CA LEU A 85 -2.51 9.60 -8.61
C LEU A 85 -1.98 10.89 -8.00
N GLU A 86 -2.83 11.71 -7.39
CA GLU A 86 -2.39 12.97 -6.78
C GLU A 86 -1.38 12.75 -5.64
N ALA A 87 -1.63 11.78 -4.76
CA ALA A 87 -0.70 11.42 -3.70
C ALA A 87 0.65 10.95 -4.27
N ALA A 88 0.65 10.14 -5.33
CA ALA A 88 1.87 9.69 -5.98
C ALA A 88 2.64 10.83 -6.65
N GLN A 89 1.96 11.76 -7.34
CA GLN A 89 2.60 12.95 -7.93
C GLN A 89 3.26 13.84 -6.87
N ILE A 90 2.63 13.98 -5.70
CA ILE A 90 3.20 14.70 -4.56
C ILE A 90 4.43 13.96 -4.03
N ALA A 91 4.32 12.65 -3.79
CA ALA A 91 5.39 11.79 -3.26
C ALA A 91 6.69 11.84 -4.09
N ILE A 92 6.56 11.95 -5.41
CA ILE A 92 7.71 11.91 -6.33
C ILE A 92 8.18 13.31 -6.74
N GLY A 93 7.47 14.37 -6.33
CA GLY A 93 7.79 15.74 -6.68
C GLY A 93 7.65 16.08 -8.18
N TYR A 94 6.78 15.37 -8.92
CA TYR A 94 6.61 15.54 -10.37
C TYR A 94 5.12 15.56 -10.76
N ARG A 95 4.77 16.41 -11.73
CA ARG A 95 3.41 16.52 -12.28
C ARG A 95 3.37 15.96 -13.68
N PHE A 96 2.57 14.92 -13.88
CA PHE A 96 2.45 14.25 -15.17
C PHE A 96 1.61 15.06 -16.14
N LYS A 97 2.06 15.12 -17.40
CA LYS A 97 1.24 15.60 -18.54
C LYS A 97 0.26 14.52 -18.97
N GLN A 98 0.68 13.26 -18.86
CA GLN A 98 -0.12 12.06 -19.15
C GLN A 98 -0.28 11.21 -17.89
N PRO A 99 -1.29 11.49 -17.03
CA PRO A 99 -1.51 10.75 -15.78
C PRO A 99 -1.73 9.24 -15.97
N ALA A 100 -2.12 8.81 -17.18
CA ALA A 100 -2.23 7.39 -17.54
C ALA A 100 -0.91 6.62 -17.39
N LEU A 101 0.25 7.26 -17.67
CA LEU A 101 1.57 6.65 -17.49
C LEU A 101 1.86 6.38 -16.01
N LEU A 102 1.52 7.33 -15.13
CA LEU A 102 1.63 7.14 -13.69
C LEU A 102 0.66 6.07 -13.20
N TRP A 103 -0.56 6.04 -13.73
CA TRP A 103 -1.53 5.02 -13.39
C TRP A 103 -1.00 3.63 -13.72
N GLU A 104 -0.47 3.42 -14.93
CA GLU A 104 0.19 2.17 -15.34
C GLU A 104 1.34 1.80 -14.41
N ALA A 105 2.20 2.75 -14.05
CA ALA A 105 3.32 2.51 -13.13
C ALA A 105 2.88 2.07 -11.72
N LEU A 106 1.69 2.47 -11.27
CA LEU A 106 1.11 2.09 -9.98
C LEU A 106 0.39 0.73 -10.03
N GLN A 107 0.18 0.13 -11.20
CA GLN A 107 -0.48 -1.17 -11.33
C GLN A 107 0.46 -2.31 -10.94
N ALA A 108 0.24 -2.94 -9.79
CA ALA A 108 0.93 -4.18 -9.46
C ALA A 108 0.57 -5.29 -10.46
N ALA A 109 1.48 -6.25 -10.67
CA ALA A 109 1.18 -7.43 -11.50
C ALA A 109 -0.05 -8.19 -10.98
N GLY A 110 -0.93 -8.59 -11.90
CA GLY A 110 -2.21 -9.23 -11.55
C GLY A 110 -3.27 -8.30 -10.92
N SER A 111 -3.06 -6.97 -10.94
CA SER A 111 -4.05 -6.00 -10.45
C SER A 111 -5.18 -5.71 -11.44
N SER A 112 -4.91 -5.84 -12.74
CA SER A 112 -5.88 -5.63 -13.80
C SER A 112 -5.87 -6.79 -14.79
N VAL A 113 -7.05 -7.11 -15.32
CA VAL A 113 -7.22 -8.06 -16.44
C VAL A 113 -6.58 -7.51 -17.71
N THR A 114 -6.63 -6.19 -17.91
CA THR A 114 -6.06 -5.53 -19.10
C THR A 114 -4.54 -5.37 -19.06
N LEU A 115 -3.95 -5.44 -17.86
CA LEU A 115 -2.50 -5.32 -17.62
C LEU A 115 -2.04 -6.49 -16.75
N PRO A 116 -1.98 -7.72 -17.29
CA PRO A 116 -1.66 -8.92 -16.50
C PRO A 116 -0.27 -8.83 -15.86
N GLU A 117 0.70 -8.26 -16.58
CA GLU A 117 2.05 -8.03 -16.07
C GLU A 117 2.19 -6.76 -15.24
N GLY A 118 1.14 -5.93 -15.15
CA GLY A 118 1.16 -4.65 -14.45
C GLY A 118 2.32 -3.76 -14.89
N ASN A 119 2.99 -3.15 -13.92
CA ASN A 119 4.09 -2.21 -14.11
C ASN A 119 5.46 -2.83 -14.45
N LYS A 120 5.55 -4.15 -14.67
CA LYS A 120 6.84 -4.83 -14.87
C LYS A 120 7.63 -4.34 -16.07
N GLN A 121 6.97 -3.99 -17.18
CA GLN A 121 7.67 -3.50 -18.37
C GLN A 121 8.31 -2.14 -18.11
N LEU A 122 7.57 -1.22 -17.48
CA LEU A 122 8.09 0.06 -17.02
C LEU A 122 9.22 -0.12 -16.00
N ALA A 123 9.09 -1.07 -15.07
CA ALA A 123 10.13 -1.37 -14.08
C ALA A 123 11.46 -1.78 -14.73
N VAL A 124 11.44 -2.60 -15.78
CA VAL A 124 12.65 -2.98 -16.52
C VAL A 124 13.34 -1.77 -17.14
N VAL A 125 12.58 -0.83 -17.72
CA VAL A 125 13.14 0.42 -18.27
C VAL A 125 13.72 1.30 -17.15
N GLY A 126 13.00 1.41 -16.04
CA GLY A 126 13.38 2.19 -14.86
C GLY A 126 14.68 1.73 -14.23
N ASP A 127 14.86 0.42 -14.07
CA ASP A 127 16.10 -0.19 -13.60
C ASP A 127 17.31 0.25 -14.46
N LYS A 128 17.15 0.27 -15.79
CA LYS A 128 18.23 0.71 -16.70
C LYS A 128 18.52 2.20 -16.61
N LEU A 129 17.49 3.03 -16.48
CA LEU A 129 17.67 4.47 -16.28
C LEU A 129 18.38 4.77 -14.96
N LEU A 130 17.99 4.08 -13.89
CA LEU A 130 18.60 4.24 -12.58
C LEU A 130 20.06 3.77 -12.58
N GLY A 131 20.33 2.57 -13.10
CA GLY A 131 21.69 2.05 -13.24
C GLY A 131 22.59 2.95 -14.08
N PHE A 132 22.05 3.50 -15.18
CA PHE A 132 22.77 4.49 -16.00
C PHE A 132 23.12 5.76 -15.21
N HIS A 133 22.17 6.33 -14.47
CA HIS A 133 22.41 7.53 -13.66
C HIS A 133 23.49 7.30 -12.60
N LEU A 134 23.42 6.17 -11.89
CA LEU A 134 24.39 5.80 -10.86
C LEU A 134 25.79 5.57 -11.45
N ALA A 135 25.87 5.02 -12.67
CA ALA A 135 27.13 4.88 -13.40
C ALA A 135 27.71 6.26 -13.79
N LEU A 136 26.88 7.22 -14.21
CA LEU A 136 27.34 8.59 -14.48
C LEU A 136 27.91 9.24 -13.22
N ILE A 137 27.22 9.13 -12.08
CA ILE A 137 27.71 9.63 -10.79
C ILE A 137 29.07 9.00 -10.45
N GLY A 138 29.21 7.68 -10.58
CA GLY A 138 30.47 7.00 -10.29
C GLY A 138 31.60 7.49 -11.20
N ARG A 139 31.32 7.65 -12.49
CA ARG A 139 32.28 8.20 -13.46
C ARG A 139 32.71 9.62 -13.11
N GLU A 140 31.76 10.50 -12.76
CA GLU A 140 32.03 11.89 -12.36
C GLU A 140 32.87 11.97 -11.08
N ARG A 141 32.71 10.99 -10.17
CA ARG A 141 33.49 10.87 -8.93
C ARG A 141 34.88 10.24 -9.12
N GLY A 142 35.20 9.79 -10.33
CA GLY A 142 36.46 9.09 -10.60
C GLY A 142 36.54 7.70 -9.96
N GLU A 143 35.39 7.07 -9.71
CA GLU A 143 35.31 5.72 -9.14
C GLU A 143 35.87 4.67 -10.11
N ASP A 144 36.53 3.66 -9.55
CA ASP A 144 36.93 2.50 -10.33
C ASP A 144 35.74 1.57 -10.65
N THR A 145 35.95 0.59 -11.54
CA THR A 145 34.90 -0.34 -11.97
C THR A 145 34.21 -1.07 -10.80
N LYS A 146 34.97 -1.42 -9.76
CA LYS A 146 34.46 -2.15 -8.59
C LYS A 146 33.61 -1.23 -7.73
N GLU A 147 34.05 0.01 -7.51
CA GLU A 147 33.31 1.04 -6.79
C GLU A 147 32.00 1.40 -7.50
N MET A 148 32.04 1.61 -8.81
CA MET A 148 30.85 1.87 -9.62
C MET A 148 29.84 0.71 -9.55
N THR A 149 30.32 -0.53 -9.69
CA THR A 149 29.46 -1.72 -9.58
C THR A 149 28.83 -1.83 -8.19
N TYR A 150 29.61 -1.55 -7.13
CA TYR A 150 29.11 -1.54 -5.76
C TYR A 150 28.04 -0.46 -5.56
N ARG A 151 28.28 0.77 -6.04
CA ARG A 151 27.31 1.87 -6.02
C ARG A 151 25.99 1.47 -6.68
N ILE A 152 26.04 0.94 -7.90
CA ILE A 152 24.83 0.50 -8.61
C ILE A 152 24.10 -0.57 -7.80
N SER A 153 24.80 -1.61 -7.35
CA SER A 153 24.17 -2.72 -6.62
C SER A 153 23.56 -2.32 -5.27
N THR A 154 24.07 -1.25 -4.65
CA THR A 154 23.60 -0.78 -3.35
C THR A 154 22.44 0.19 -3.48
N GLN A 155 22.53 1.18 -4.37
CA GLN A 155 21.50 2.21 -4.56
C GLN A 155 20.33 1.72 -5.42
N ALA A 156 20.58 0.92 -6.46
CA ALA A 156 19.51 0.25 -7.24
C ALA A 156 19.12 -1.12 -6.65
N GLY A 157 19.53 -1.42 -5.43
CA GLY A 157 19.24 -2.70 -4.79
C GLY A 157 17.79 -2.80 -4.31
N ASN A 158 17.18 -3.99 -4.43
CA ASN A 158 15.79 -4.24 -4.02
C ASN A 158 15.45 -3.80 -2.59
N GLN A 159 16.39 -3.96 -1.64
CA GLN A 159 16.21 -3.54 -0.26
C GLN A 159 16.04 -2.02 -0.19
N HIS A 160 17.02 -1.29 -0.73
CA HIS A 160 17.02 0.16 -0.75
C HIS A 160 15.79 0.73 -1.47
N LEU A 161 15.45 0.19 -2.65
CA LEU A 161 14.33 0.71 -3.43
C LEU A 161 12.96 0.51 -2.77
N HIS A 162 12.75 -0.58 -2.01
CA HIS A 162 11.49 -0.68 -1.28
C HIS A 162 11.46 0.21 -0.04
N ASP A 163 12.60 0.45 0.61
CA ASP A 163 12.72 1.42 1.70
C ASP A 163 12.42 2.84 1.18
N VAL A 164 12.90 3.17 -0.03
CA VAL A 164 12.58 4.44 -0.73
C VAL A 164 11.09 4.53 -1.04
N CYS A 165 10.46 3.46 -1.52
CA CYS A 165 9.01 3.42 -1.78
C CYS A 165 8.19 3.75 -0.52
N ASP A 166 8.58 3.19 0.63
CA ASP A 166 7.94 3.45 1.91
C ASP A 166 8.21 4.87 2.40
N ALA A 167 9.47 5.33 2.34
CA ALA A 167 9.87 6.66 2.78
C ALA A 167 9.22 7.79 1.95
N ALA A 168 9.01 7.56 0.66
CA ALA A 168 8.34 8.52 -0.22
C ALA A 168 6.81 8.54 -0.05
N GLY A 169 6.21 7.54 0.60
CA GLY A 169 4.76 7.40 0.71
C GLY A 169 4.08 6.86 -0.56
N LEU A 170 4.82 6.14 -1.42
CA LEU A 170 4.27 5.53 -2.64
C LEU A 170 3.48 4.24 -2.36
N THR A 171 3.80 3.52 -1.29
CA THR A 171 3.15 2.25 -0.93
C THR A 171 1.60 2.29 -0.92
N PRO A 172 0.92 3.27 -0.30
CA PRO A 172 -0.55 3.36 -0.36
C PRO A 172 -1.12 3.68 -1.75
N CYS A 173 -0.29 4.25 -2.64
CA CYS A 173 -0.70 4.61 -4.00
C CYS A 173 -0.75 3.38 -4.92
N ILE A 174 -0.06 2.30 -4.58
CA ILE A 174 -0.01 1.07 -5.40
C ILE A 174 -1.40 0.47 -5.53
N HIS A 175 -1.80 0.24 -6.78
CA HIS A 175 -3.02 -0.47 -7.11
C HIS A 175 -2.74 -1.97 -7.22
N HIS A 176 -3.53 -2.77 -6.50
CA HIS A 176 -3.36 -4.21 -6.40
C HIS A 176 -4.74 -4.86 -6.33
N SER A 177 -4.86 -6.08 -6.85
CA SER A 177 -6.11 -6.84 -6.74
C SER A 177 -6.30 -7.31 -5.31
N ALA A 178 -7.52 -7.21 -4.79
CA ALA A 178 -7.87 -7.68 -3.46
C ALA A 178 -8.00 -9.21 -3.45
N SER A 179 -6.88 -9.93 -3.44
CA SER A 179 -6.88 -11.34 -3.02
C SER A 179 -6.72 -11.44 -1.50
N GLU A 180 -7.26 -12.49 -0.86
CA GLU A 180 -7.23 -12.65 0.61
C GLU A 180 -5.81 -12.51 1.21
N LYS A 181 -4.76 -12.87 0.45
CA LYS A 181 -3.34 -12.72 0.85
C LYS A 181 -2.75 -11.33 0.67
N SER A 182 -3.32 -10.49 -0.19
CA SER A 182 -2.80 -9.16 -0.55
C SER A 182 -3.57 -8.02 0.12
N LYS A 183 -4.69 -8.33 0.80
CA LYS A 183 -5.58 -7.36 1.46
C LYS A 183 -4.90 -6.42 2.45
N PHE A 184 -3.72 -6.78 2.98
CA PHE A 184 -3.05 -5.99 4.02
C PHE A 184 -1.60 -5.60 3.75
N MET A 185 -0.88 -6.20 2.80
CA MET A 185 0.54 -5.87 2.60
C MET A 185 1.01 -5.99 1.15
N ILE A 186 1.59 -4.89 0.64
CA ILE A 186 2.34 -4.87 -0.60
C ILE A 186 3.73 -5.46 -0.35
N GLY A 187 4.09 -6.50 -1.11
CA GLY A 187 5.39 -7.17 -0.97
C GLY A 187 6.57 -6.30 -1.44
N PRO A 188 7.78 -6.53 -0.91
CA PRO A 188 8.96 -5.70 -1.19
C PRO A 188 9.29 -5.62 -2.69
N LYS A 189 9.14 -6.73 -3.43
CA LYS A 189 9.37 -6.74 -4.88
C LYS A 189 8.43 -5.81 -5.65
N THR A 190 7.16 -5.73 -5.24
CA THR A 190 6.18 -4.84 -5.87
C THR A 190 6.53 -3.37 -5.58
N LYS A 191 7.00 -3.07 -4.37
CA LYS A 191 7.47 -1.73 -4.00
C LYS A 191 8.68 -1.32 -4.84
N THR A 192 9.70 -2.18 -4.94
CA THR A 192 10.87 -1.96 -5.81
C THR A 192 10.45 -1.68 -7.25
N ALA A 193 9.64 -2.59 -7.83
CA ALA A 193 9.17 -2.44 -9.21
C ALA A 193 8.35 -1.16 -9.43
N THR A 194 7.61 -0.71 -8.42
CA THR A 194 6.85 0.55 -8.50
C THR A 194 7.78 1.76 -8.60
N VAL A 195 8.85 1.81 -7.81
CA VAL A 195 9.82 2.92 -7.87
C VAL A 195 10.49 2.97 -9.24
N GLU A 196 10.94 1.82 -9.75
CA GLU A 196 11.52 1.72 -11.09
C GLU A 196 10.51 2.13 -12.17
N ALA A 197 9.28 1.63 -12.09
CA ALA A 197 8.23 1.93 -13.06
C ALA A 197 7.85 3.41 -13.10
N VAL A 198 7.81 4.09 -11.94
CA VAL A 198 7.55 5.52 -11.86
C VAL A 198 8.66 6.31 -12.55
N ILE A 199 9.93 5.95 -12.34
CA ILE A 199 11.07 6.59 -13.01
C ILE A 199 10.93 6.46 -14.55
N ALA A 200 10.56 5.27 -15.04
CA ALA A 200 10.31 5.05 -16.46
C ALA A 200 9.10 5.85 -16.98
N ALA A 201 8.00 5.91 -16.23
CA ALA A 201 6.83 6.68 -16.61
C ALA A 201 7.16 8.18 -16.75
N VAL A 202 7.97 8.73 -15.84
CA VAL A 202 8.45 10.13 -15.94
C VAL A 202 9.32 10.32 -17.18
N HIS A 203 10.19 9.35 -17.50
CA HIS A 203 10.98 9.38 -18.72
C HIS A 203 10.11 9.41 -19.98
N PHE A 204 9.04 8.61 -20.04
CA PHE A 204 8.12 8.64 -21.17
C PHE A 204 7.26 9.92 -21.23
N ASP A 205 6.99 10.55 -20.08
CA ASP A 205 6.18 11.76 -20.02
C ASP A 205 6.97 13.04 -20.41
N SER A 206 8.25 13.14 -20.01
CA SER A 206 9.05 14.36 -20.22
C SER A 206 10.55 14.16 -20.50
N GLY A 207 11.01 12.93 -20.75
CA GLY A 207 12.40 12.64 -21.12
C GLY A 207 13.34 12.37 -19.94
N MET A 208 14.61 12.16 -20.26
CA MET A 208 15.62 11.66 -19.32
C MET A 208 15.88 12.64 -18.17
N GLU A 209 15.97 13.94 -18.45
CA GLU A 209 16.27 14.97 -17.47
C GLU A 209 15.23 15.01 -16.35
N ALA A 210 13.95 14.86 -16.70
CA ALA A 210 12.85 14.79 -15.73
C ALA A 210 12.97 13.52 -14.85
N ALA A 211 13.28 12.37 -15.45
CA ALA A 211 13.48 11.13 -14.71
C ALA A 211 14.65 11.25 -13.72
N LEU A 212 15.78 11.85 -14.13
CA LEU A 212 16.92 12.08 -13.25
C LEU A 212 16.59 13.07 -12.12
N ALA A 213 15.75 14.07 -12.36
CA ALA A 213 15.27 14.98 -11.31
C ALA A 213 14.45 14.24 -10.26
N VAL A 214 13.60 13.30 -10.68
CA VAL A 214 12.82 12.45 -9.76
C VAL A 214 13.73 11.49 -8.99
N ILE A 215 14.74 10.87 -9.62
CA ILE A 215 15.72 10.02 -8.91
C ILE A 215 16.38 10.81 -7.77
N ARG A 216 16.83 12.04 -8.04
CA ARG A 216 17.41 12.92 -7.01
C ARG A 216 16.39 13.31 -5.94
N HIS A 217 15.14 13.57 -6.31
CA HIS A 217 14.07 13.89 -5.36
C HIS A 217 13.81 12.73 -4.38
N LEU A 218 13.85 11.50 -4.89
CA LEU A 218 13.70 10.26 -4.11
C LEU A 218 14.95 9.89 -3.30
N LYS A 219 16.02 10.70 -3.38
CA LYS A 219 17.29 10.53 -2.65
C LYS A 219 18.00 9.21 -2.96
N ILE A 220 17.95 8.78 -4.23
CA ILE A 220 18.70 7.64 -4.75
C ILE A 220 19.99 8.13 -5.44
#